data_AF-A2BPH9-F1
#
_entry.id   AF-A2BPH9-F1
#
_cell.length_a   1.000
_cell.length_b   1.000
_cell.length_c   1.000
_cell.angle_alpha   90.00
_cell.angle_beta   90.00
_cell.angle_gamma   90.00
#
_symmetry.space_group_name_H-M   'P 1'
#
loop_
_entity.id
_entity.type
_entity.pdbx_description
1 polymer ?
#
loop_
_entity_poly.entity_id
_entity_poly.type
_entity_poly.pdbx_seq_one_letter_code
_entity_poly.pdbx_strand_id
1 'polypeptide(L)'
;MAYSETRILIGGLAHVPVLIFIANFIKGKFGIKTEEIKDNVVKVEPVKIIEVSDTLVKEGKAEAIKEISNKLDSIEQKADEVYEKVKKKKKDKKKKKNN
;
A
#
# COMPACT_ATOMS: atom_id res chain seq x y z
N MET A 1 37.13 6.14 9.28
CA MET A 1 37.50 5.17 8.21
C MET A 1 36.71 5.53 6.95
N ALA A 2 37.38 6.03 5.92
CA ALA A 2 36.78 6.43 4.65
C ALA A 2 36.44 5.18 3.82
N TYR A 3 35.25 4.61 4.03
CA TYR A 3 34.69 3.60 3.14
C TYR A 3 34.13 4.33 1.93
N SER A 4 35.03 4.51 0.97
CA SER A 4 34.93 5.41 -0.18
C SER A 4 33.72 5.14 -1.06
N GLU A 5 33.09 6.24 -1.46
CA GLU A 5 32.02 6.42 -2.44
C GLU A 5 32.19 5.56 -3.71
N THR A 6 33.43 5.18 -4.04
CA THR A 6 33.79 4.26 -5.13
C THR A 6 33.09 2.91 -5.06
N ARG A 7 32.86 2.33 -3.87
CA ARG A 7 32.13 1.05 -3.73
C ARG A 7 30.64 1.17 -4.04
N ILE A 8 30.03 2.31 -3.73
CA ILE A 8 28.63 2.60 -4.02
C ILE A 8 28.44 2.81 -5.52
N LEU A 9 29.38 3.52 -6.17
CA LEU A 9 29.41 3.71 -7.62
C LEU A 9 29.62 2.39 -8.38
N ILE A 10 30.55 1.54 -7.95
CA ILE A 10 30.81 0.24 -8.58
C ILE A 10 29.63 -0.73 -8.37
N GLY A 11 29.02 -0.73 -7.18
CA GLY A 11 27.83 -1.53 -6.89
C GLY A 11 26.60 -1.10 -7.68
N GLY A 12 26.40 0.22 -7.87
CA GLY A 12 25.32 0.76 -8.68
C GLY A 12 25.49 0.50 -10.19
N LEU A 13 26.72 0.55 -10.70
CA LEU A 13 27.01 0.37 -12.13
C LEU A 13 26.90 -1.10 -12.58
N ALA A 14 27.13 -2.06 -11.67
CA ALA A 14 27.00 -3.49 -11.94
C ALA A 14 25.58 -3.93 -12.35
N HIS A 15 24.56 -3.10 -12.08
CA HIS A 15 23.17 -3.41 -12.41
C HIS A 15 22.67 -2.75 -13.70
N VAL A 16 23.46 -1.87 -14.32
CA VAL A 16 23.10 -1.22 -15.58
C VAL A 16 22.83 -2.23 -16.72
N PRO A 17 23.64 -3.29 -16.92
CA PRO A 17 23.36 -4.28 -17.95
C PRO A 17 22.06 -5.07 -17.72
N VAL A 18 21.72 -5.33 -16.45
CA VAL A 18 20.50 -6.05 -16.07
C VAL A 18 19.26 -5.18 -16.33
N LEU A 19 19.31 -3.89 -15.99
CA LEU A 19 18.23 -2.94 -16.28
C LEU A 19 18.00 -2.78 -17.80
N ILE A 20 19.08 -2.72 -18.59
CA ILE A 20 19.00 -2.67 -20.06
C ILE A 20 18.37 -3.97 -20.60
N PHE A 21 18.74 -5.13 -20.06
CA PHE A 21 18.18 -6.42 -20.45
C PHE A 21 16.68 -6.50 -20.16
N ILE A 22 16.22 -6.06 -18.98
CA ILE A 22 14.80 -6.03 -18.62
C ILE A 22 14.02 -5.09 -19.54
N ALA A 23 14.54 -3.88 -19.81
CA ALA A 23 13.91 -2.94 -20.72
C ALA A 23 13.80 -3.49 -22.15
N ASN A 24 14.87 -4.11 -22.66
CA ASN A 24 14.89 -4.73 -23.98
C ASN A 24 14.01 -5.99 -24.05
N PHE A 25 13.89 -6.75 -22.97
CA PHE A 25 13.01 -7.91 -22.88
C PHE A 25 11.54 -7.49 -22.95
N ILE A 26 11.15 -6.44 -22.20
CA ILE A 26 9.78 -5.89 -22.27
C ILE A 26 9.53 -5.31 -23.67
N LYS A 27 10.47 -4.57 -24.24
CA LYS A 27 10.32 -4.01 -25.60
C LYS A 27 10.25 -5.10 -26.68
N GLY A 28 11.04 -6.17 -26.57
CA GLY A 28 11.08 -7.27 -27.54
C GLY A 28 9.87 -8.21 -27.47
N LYS A 29 9.36 -8.52 -26.27
CA LYS A 29 8.18 -9.39 -26.09
C LYS A 29 6.85 -8.66 -26.27
N PHE A 30 6.78 -7.36 -25.98
CA PHE A 30 5.53 -6.60 -26.02
C PHE A 30 5.45 -5.56 -27.15
N GLY A 31 6.57 -5.19 -27.78
CA GLY A 31 6.61 -4.15 -28.81
C GLY A 31 6.06 -4.57 -30.18
N ILE A 32 6.09 -5.85 -30.54
CA ILE A 32 5.60 -6.33 -31.85
C ILE A 32 4.08 -6.45 -31.94
N LYS A 33 3.35 -6.46 -30.82
CA LYS A 33 1.88 -6.62 -30.82
C LYS A 33 1.12 -5.32 -30.55
N THR A 34 1.80 -4.26 -30.11
CA THR A 34 1.13 -3.03 -29.68
C THR A 34 0.85 -2.05 -30.81
N GLU A 35 1.48 -2.21 -31.98
CA GLU A 35 1.27 -1.30 -33.11
C GLU A 35 -0.01 -1.66 -33.89
N GLU A 36 -0.32 -2.95 -34.05
CA GLU A 36 -1.51 -3.40 -34.82
C GLU A 36 -2.84 -3.35 -34.05
N ILE A 37 -2.82 -3.36 -32.70
CA ILE A 37 -4.05 -3.46 -31.88
C ILE A 37 -4.64 -2.08 -31.53
N LYS A 38 -3.83 -1.00 -31.61
CA LYS A 38 -4.25 0.34 -31.16
C LYS A 38 -5.28 1.01 -32.07
N ASP A 39 -5.33 0.65 -33.35
CA ASP A 39 -6.17 1.38 -34.31
C ASP A 39 -7.63 0.90 -34.37
N ASN A 40 -7.95 -0.30 -33.88
CA ASN A 40 -9.30 -0.87 -34.01
C ASN A 40 -10.11 -0.91 -32.70
N VAL A 41 -9.46 -1.03 -31.54
CA VAL A 41 -10.14 -1.27 -30.23
C VAL A 41 -10.52 0.03 -29.49
N VAL A 42 -9.84 1.14 -29.76
CA VAL A 42 -9.84 2.34 -28.89
C VAL A 42 -11.14 3.17 -28.93
N LYS A 43 -12.11 2.90 -29.81
CA LYS A 43 -13.30 3.76 -29.93
C LYS A 43 -14.60 3.21 -29.33
N VAL A 44 -14.76 1.90 -29.17
CA VAL A 44 -16.06 1.30 -28.77
C VAL A 44 -16.02 0.60 -27.42
N GLU A 45 -14.91 -0.03 -27.06
CA GLU A 45 -14.77 -0.75 -25.78
C GLU A 45 -14.43 0.12 -24.54
N PRO A 46 -13.66 1.24 -24.62
CA PRO A 46 -13.20 1.89 -23.39
C PRO A 46 -14.33 2.51 -22.57
N VAL A 47 -15.42 2.96 -23.20
CA VAL A 47 -16.54 3.61 -22.49
C VAL A 47 -17.26 2.63 -21.55
N LYS A 48 -17.51 1.39 -22.01
CA LYS A 48 -18.14 0.35 -21.16
C LYS A 48 -17.20 -0.17 -20.08
N ILE A 49 -15.89 -0.22 -20.33
CA ILE A 49 -14.92 -0.66 -19.33
C ILE A 49 -14.78 0.37 -18.21
N ILE A 50 -14.80 1.67 -18.53
CA ILE A 50 -14.69 2.75 -17.53
C ILE A 50 -15.86 2.71 -16.55
N GLU A 51 -17.11 2.59 -17.04
CA GLU A 51 -18.30 2.50 -16.16
C GLU A 51 -18.25 1.27 -15.23
N VAL A 52 -17.85 0.10 -15.73
CA VAL A 52 -17.76 -1.13 -14.92
C VAL A 52 -16.59 -1.08 -13.92
N SER A 53 -15.47 -0.44 -14.30
CA SER A 53 -14.35 -0.26 -13.38
C SER A 53 -14.67 0.71 -12.24
N ASP A 54 -15.43 1.77 -12.51
CA ASP A 54 -15.82 2.74 -11.48
C ASP A 54 -16.80 2.15 -10.44
N THR A 55 -17.69 1.24 -10.85
CA THR A 55 -18.59 0.55 -9.92
C THR A 55 -17.86 -0.42 -9.00
N LEU A 56 -16.96 -1.25 -9.56
CA LEU A 56 -16.14 -2.17 -8.77
C LEU A 56 -15.19 -1.44 -7.81
N VAL A 57 -14.62 -0.30 -8.23
CA VAL A 57 -13.76 0.52 -7.37
C VAL A 57 -14.58 1.16 -6.24
N LYS A 58 -15.84 1.54 -6.48
CA LYS A 58 -16.73 2.06 -5.42
C LYS A 58 -17.13 0.98 -4.42
N GLU A 59 -17.46 -0.23 -4.88
CA GLU A 59 -17.78 -1.37 -4.01
C GLU A 59 -16.56 -1.80 -3.16
N GLY A 60 -15.39 -1.98 -3.77
CA GLY A 60 -14.18 -2.37 -3.04
C GLY A 60 -13.72 -1.33 -2.00
N LYS A 61 -13.94 -0.03 -2.29
CA LYS A 61 -13.70 1.04 -1.31
C LYS A 61 -14.69 0.99 -0.14
N ALA A 62 -15.96 0.67 -0.38
CA ALA A 62 -16.96 0.57 0.67
C ALA A 62 -16.69 -0.60 1.62
N GLU A 63 -16.28 -1.76 1.09
CA GLU A 63 -15.89 -2.92 1.89
C GLU A 63 -14.66 -2.63 2.75
N ALA A 64 -13.63 -2.01 2.16
CA ALA A 64 -12.43 -1.62 2.90
C ALA A 64 -12.73 -0.62 4.03
N ILE A 65 -13.60 0.37 3.79
CA ILE A 65 -14.01 1.33 4.83
C ILE A 65 -14.76 0.62 5.96
N LYS A 66 -15.65 -0.33 5.64
CA LYS A 66 -16.38 -1.11 6.64
C LYS A 66 -15.44 -1.98 7.48
N GLU A 67 -14.44 -2.60 6.85
CA GLU A 67 -13.43 -3.39 7.56
C GLU A 67 -12.57 -2.53 8.50
N ILE A 68 -12.14 -1.35 8.04
CA ILE A 68 -11.36 -0.40 8.85
C ILE A 68 -12.19 0.10 10.04
N SER A 69 -13.48 0.42 9.84
CA SER A 69 -14.37 0.88 10.91
C SER A 69 -14.49 -0.15 12.03
N ASN A 70 -14.70 -1.43 11.69
CA ASN A 70 -14.79 -2.50 12.68
C ASN A 70 -13.48 -2.66 13.49
N LYS A 71 -12.33 -2.47 12.85
CA LYS A 71 -11.03 -2.52 13.54
C LYS A 71 -10.86 -1.34 14.48
N LEU A 72 -11.27 -0.14 14.07
CA LEU A 72 -11.21 1.07 14.91
C LEU A 72 -12.09 0.94 16.16
N ASP A 73 -13.34 0.48 16.03
CA ASP A 73 -14.25 0.27 17.16
C ASP A 73 -13.65 -0.70 18.19
N SER A 74 -12.98 -1.76 17.72
CA SER A 74 -12.32 -2.73 18.60
C SER A 74 -11.13 -2.14 19.37
N ILE A 75 -10.44 -1.16 18.79
CA ILE A 75 -9.31 -0.47 19.42
C ILE A 75 -9.83 0.54 20.44
N GLU A 76 -10.90 1.25 20.13
CA GLU A 76 -11.53 2.23 21.01
C GLU A 76 -12.06 1.56 22.30
N GLN A 77 -12.78 0.44 22.17
CA GLN A 77 -13.23 -0.34 23.34
C GLN A 77 -12.07 -0.82 24.22
N LYS A 78 -10.96 -1.27 23.61
CA LYS A 78 -9.77 -1.69 24.36
C LYS A 78 -9.08 -0.51 25.05
N ALA A 79 -9.06 0.66 24.42
CA ALA A 79 -8.47 1.87 24.99
C ALA A 79 -9.26 2.34 26.22
N ASP A 80 -10.58 2.34 26.14
CA ASP A 80 -11.46 2.70 27.25
C ASP A 80 -11.34 1.74 28.43
N GLU A 81 -11.27 0.43 28.16
CA GLU A 81 -11.09 -0.57 29.20
C GLU A 81 -9.74 -0.41 29.92
N VAL A 82 -8.67 -0.10 29.19
CA VAL A 82 -7.35 0.21 29.75
C VAL A 82 -7.42 1.49 30.60
N TYR A 83 -8.10 2.53 30.11
CA TYR A 83 -8.23 3.80 30.83
C TYR A 83 -8.94 3.63 32.17
N GLU A 84 -10.06 2.91 32.21
CA GLU A 84 -10.79 2.65 33.45
C GLU A 84 -9.99 1.74 34.41
N LYS A 85 -9.24 0.76 33.91
CA LYS A 85 -8.31 -0.05 34.72
C LYS A 85 -7.21 0.81 35.35
N VAL A 86 -6.62 1.76 34.62
CA VAL A 86 -5.60 2.68 35.13
C VAL A 86 -6.17 3.63 36.17
N LYS A 87 -7.37 4.15 35.94
CA LYS A 87 -8.08 5.07 36.85
C LYS A 87 -8.42 4.39 38.17
N LYS A 88 -8.90 3.14 38.17
CA LYS A 88 -9.10 2.33 39.38
C LYS A 88 -7.79 2.09 40.13
N LYS A 89 -6.73 1.64 39.45
CA LYS A 89 -5.40 1.45 40.06
C LYS A 89 -4.86 2.73 40.73
N LYS A 90 -5.03 3.91 40.12
CA LYS A 90 -4.63 5.19 40.72
C LYS A 90 -5.41 5.51 41.99
N LYS A 91 -6.73 5.25 42.02
CA LYS A 91 -7.56 5.45 43.22
C LYS A 91 -7.13 4.54 44.37
N ASP A 92 -6.87 3.26 44.09
CA ASP A 92 -6.44 2.30 45.12
C ASP A 92 -5.06 2.62 45.69
N LYS A 93 -4.12 3.04 44.82
CA LYS A 93 -2.78 3.47 45.23
C LYS A 93 -2.80 4.72 46.11
N LYS A 94 -3.76 5.64 45.87
CA LYS A 94 -3.94 6.86 46.68
C LYS A 94 -4.52 6.53 48.06
N LYS A 95 -5.47 5.60 48.16
CA LYS A 95 -5.98 5.12 49.45
C LYS A 95 -4.90 4.43 50.30
N LYS A 96 -4.06 3.60 49.69
CA LYS A 96 -2.95 2.91 50.39
C LYS A 96 -1.83 3.83 50.89
N LYS A 97 -1.75 5.07 50.43
CA LYS A 97 -0.71 6.04 50.82
C LYS A 97 -1.15 6.97 51.95
N ASN A 98 -2.44 6.96 52.26
CA ASN A 98 -3.07 7.80 53.28
C ASN A 98 -3.42 7.02 54.57
N ASN A 99 -3.22 5.71 54.58
CA ASN A 99 -3.20 4.84 55.76
C ASN A 99 -1.75 4.45 56.05
#